data_AF-G7PN19-F1
#
_entry.id   AF-G7PN19-F1
#
_cell.length_a   1.000
_cell.length_b   1.000
_cell.length_c   1.000
_cell.angle_alpha   90.00
_cell.angle_beta   90.00
_cell.angle_gamma   90.00
#
_symmetry.space_group_name_H-M   'P 1'
#
loop_
_entity.id
_entity.type
_entity.pdbx_description
1 polymer ?
#
loop_
_entity_poly.entity_id
_entity_poly.type
_entity_poly.pdbx_seq_one_letter_code
_entity_poly.pdbx_strand_id
1 'polypeptide(L)'
;DVVMTQSPLSLPITPGQPASISCRSSQSLVHSNGNTYLSWYQQKPGQPPRRLIYQVSNRDSGVPDRFSGSGAGTDFALKISRVEAEDVGVYYCGQGAHLPPT
;
A
#
# COMPACT_ATOMS: atom_id res chain seq x y z
N ASP A 1 0.52 -20.04 1.20
CA ASP A 1 -0.07 -18.70 1.34
C ASP A 1 0.99 -17.65 1.04
N VAL A 2 0.60 -16.46 0.57
CA VAL A 2 1.53 -15.35 0.33
C VAL A 2 1.61 -14.48 1.57
N VAL A 3 2.81 -14.36 2.13
CA VAL A 3 3.05 -13.56 3.33
C VAL A 3 3.44 -12.14 2.90
N MET A 4 2.79 -11.14 3.49
CA MET A 4 3.06 -9.72 3.26
C MET A 4 3.72 -9.13 4.51
N THR A 5 4.92 -8.58 4.36
CA THR A 5 5.70 -7.99 5.46
C THR A 5 5.88 -6.49 5.22
N GLN A 6 5.49 -5.67 6.19
CA GLN A 6 5.58 -4.21 6.09
C GLN A 6 6.66 -3.63 7.02
N SER A 7 7.25 -2.51 6.60
CA SER A 7 8.20 -1.74 7.39
C SER A 7 8.09 -0.24 7.10
N PRO A 8 8.25 0.64 8.11
CA PRO A 8 8.37 0.33 9.53
C PRO A 8 7.01 -0.02 10.17
N LEU A 9 7.01 -0.59 11.39
CA LEU A 9 5.78 -0.86 12.16
C LEU A 9 5.06 0.42 12.59
N SER A 10 5.81 1.47 12.86
CA SER A 10 5.30 2.81 13.19
C SER A 10 6.29 3.85 12.70
N LEU A 11 5.79 4.96 12.15
CA LEU A 11 6.62 6.05 11.66
C LEU A 11 6.12 7.38 12.25
N PRO A 12 6.77 7.92 13.30
CA PRO A 12 6.46 9.27 13.75
C PRO A 12 6.92 10.25 12.67
N ILE A 13 6.02 11.13 12.23
CA ILE A 13 6.32 12.10 11.18
C ILE A 13 5.69 13.45 11.47
N THR A 14 6.43 14.51 11.18
CA THR A 14 5.93 15.88 11.28
C THR A 14 5.07 16.21 10.05
N PRO A 15 3.92 16.89 10.20
CA PRO A 15 3.15 17.37 9.07
C PRO A 15 4.01 18.15 8.07
N GLY A 16 3.78 17.91 6.78
CA GLY A 16 4.57 18.51 5.71
C GLY A 16 5.78 17.67 5.26
N GLN A 17 6.27 16.73 6.06
CA GLN A 17 7.37 15.84 5.68
C GLN A 17 6.88 14.65 4.82
N PRO A 18 7.75 14.09 3.96
CA PRO A 18 7.41 12.91 3.17
C PRO A 18 7.50 11.62 3.99
N ALA A 19 6.56 10.70 3.79
CA ALA A 19 6.59 9.35 4.36
C ALA A 19 6.79 8.28 3.28
N SER A 20 7.45 7.18 3.66
CA SER A 20 7.58 5.99 2.82
C SER A 20 7.32 4.75 3.66
N ILE A 21 6.47 3.86 3.15
CA ILE A 21 6.14 2.57 3.77
C ILE A 21 6.49 1.49 2.76
N SER A 22 7.28 0.51 3.19
CA SER A 22 7.69 -0.62 2.38
C SER A 22 6.82 -1.83 2.65
N CYS A 23 6.59 -2.63 1.62
CA CYS A 23 5.89 -3.89 1.68
C CYS A 23 6.64 -4.93 0.84
N ARG A 24 6.93 -6.08 1.44
CA ARG A 24 7.59 -7.21 0.79
C ARG A 24 6.67 -8.43 0.78
N SER A 25 6.47 -9.04 -0.37
CA SER A 25 5.77 -10.33 -0.49
C SER A 25 6.78 -11.49 -0.44
N SER A 26 6.35 -12.64 0.08
CA SER A 26 7.20 -13.85 0.11
C SER A 26 7.41 -14.49 -1.27
N GLN A 27 6.58 -14.14 -2.25
CA GLN A 27 6.58 -14.68 -3.61
C GLN A 27 6.21 -13.58 -4.60
N SER A 28 6.51 -13.79 -5.89
CA SER A 28 6.12 -12.87 -6.96
C SER A 28 4.60 -12.71 -7.01
N LEU A 29 4.13 -11.47 -7.12
CA LEU A 29 2.70 -11.14 -7.26
C LEU A 29 2.27 -10.96 -8.73
N VAL A 30 3.14 -11.30 -9.68
CA VAL A 30 2.83 -11.24 -11.10
C VAL A 30 1.88 -12.40 -11.42
N HIS A 31 0.66 -12.04 -11.80
CA HIS A 31 -0.37 -12.98 -12.20
C HIS A 31 -0.14 -13.46 -13.64
N SER A 32 -0.84 -14.52 -14.05
CA SER A 32 -0.71 -15.14 -15.37
C SER A 32 -1.02 -14.20 -16.56
N ASN A 33 -1.75 -13.11 -16.32
CA ASN A 33 -2.04 -12.07 -17.32
C ASN A 33 -0.97 -10.96 -17.36
N GLY A 34 0.16 -11.13 -16.67
CA GLY A 34 1.25 -10.16 -16.60
C GLY A 34 1.02 -9.00 -15.63
N ASN A 35 -0.17 -8.88 -15.02
CA ASN A 35 -0.46 -7.82 -14.07
C ASN A 35 0.01 -8.19 -12.65
N THR A 36 0.39 -7.17 -11.88
CA THR A 36 0.71 -7.34 -10.46
C THR A 36 -0.44 -6.81 -9.61
N TYR A 37 -1.08 -7.69 -8.83
CA TYR A 37 -2.22 -7.33 -8.00
C TYR A 37 -1.82 -7.02 -6.57
N LEU A 38 -1.20 -5.84 -6.37
CA LEU A 38 -0.95 -5.27 -5.06
C LEU A 38 -1.77 -4.00 -4.88
N SER A 39 -2.39 -3.87 -3.70
CA SER A 39 -3.14 -2.69 -3.31
C SER A 39 -2.67 -2.15 -1.96
N TRP A 40 -2.76 -0.84 -1.80
CA TRP A 40 -2.53 -0.13 -0.55
C TRP A 40 -3.83 0.41 0.02
N TYR A 41 -3.99 0.30 1.33
CA TYR A 41 -5.15 0.75 2.07
C TYR A 41 -4.73 1.63 3.23
N GLN A 42 -5.60 2.58 3.59
CA GLN A 42 -5.51 3.37 4.81
C GLN A 42 -6.74 3.07 5.68
N GLN A 43 -6.51 2.85 6.96
CA GLN A 43 -7.55 2.73 7.96
C GLN A 43 -7.37 3.81 9.02
N LYS A 44 -8.36 4.71 9.11
CA LYS A 44 -8.43 5.71 10.17
C LYS A 44 -9.14 5.13 11.40
N PRO A 45 -8.87 5.63 12.62
CA PRO A 45 -9.58 5.18 13.81
C PRO A 45 -11.10 5.26 13.63
N GLY A 46 -11.79 4.14 13.88
CA GLY A 46 -13.25 4.04 13.75
C GLY A 46 -13.80 4.01 12.32
N GLN A 47 -12.95 3.95 11.29
CA GLN A 47 -13.37 3.88 9.89
C GLN A 47 -12.97 2.54 9.25
N PRO A 48 -13.71 2.08 8.23
CA PRO A 48 -13.29 0.93 7.44
C PRO A 48 -12.04 1.24 6.61
N PRO A 49 -11.24 0.22 6.22
CA PRO A 49 -10.13 0.41 5.30
C PRO A 49 -10.58 1.02 3.96
N ARG A 50 -9.93 2.11 3.54
CA ARG A 50 -10.13 2.74 2.24
C ARG A 50 -8.93 2.42 1.34
N ARG A 51 -9.19 1.97 0.10
CA ARG A 51 -8.13 1.73 -0.88
C ARG A 51 -7.56 3.05 -1.40
N LEU A 52 -6.24 3.12 -1.47
CA LEU A 52 -5.49 4.27 -1.95
C LEU A 52 -4.92 4.01 -3.35
N ILE A 53 -4.21 2.88 -3.48
CA ILE A 53 -3.52 2.47 -4.68
C ILE A 53 -3.92 1.03 -5.01
N TYR A 54 -4.09 0.71 -6.28
CA TYR A 54 -4.31 -0.63 -6.82
C TYR A 54 -3.35 -0.90 -7.97
N GLN A 55 -3.14 -2.17 -8.31
CA GLN A 55 -2.21 -2.59 -9.35
C GLN A 55 -0.84 -1.88 -9.25
N VAL A 56 -0.28 -1.89 -8.04
CA VAL A 56 1.03 -1.30 -7.68
C VAL A 56 1.07 0.23 -7.67
N SER A 57 0.60 0.90 -8.71
CA SER A 57 0.80 2.35 -8.91
C SER A 57 -0.46 3.13 -9.28
N ASN A 58 -1.57 2.46 -9.62
CA ASN A 58 -2.80 3.15 -10.02
C ASN A 58 -3.53 3.71 -8.79
N ARG A 59 -3.78 5.01 -8.80
CA ARG A 59 -4.45 5.70 -7.71
C ARG A 59 -5.97 5.55 -7.83
N ASP A 60 -6.64 5.23 -6.73
CA ASP A 60 -8.10 5.15 -6.70
C ASP A 60 -8.75 6.54 -6.80
N SER A 61 -10.01 6.60 -7.23
CA SER A 61 -10.70 7.87 -7.43
C SER A 61 -10.86 8.66 -6.12
N GLY A 62 -10.62 9.97 -6.18
CA GLY A 62 -10.69 10.86 -5.01
C GLY A 62 -9.57 10.68 -3.98
N VAL A 63 -8.52 9.91 -4.30
CA VAL A 63 -7.30 9.84 -3.48
C VAL A 63 -6.37 11.01 -3.88
N PRO A 64 -5.83 11.77 -2.92
CA PRO A 64 -4.95 12.91 -3.20
C PRO A 64 -3.68 12.52 -3.98
N ASP A 65 -3.15 13.48 -4.75
CA ASP A 65 -1.99 13.27 -5.61
C ASP A 65 -0.68 13.03 -4.87
N ARG A 66 -0.62 13.43 -3.60
CA ARG A 66 0.49 13.14 -2.68
C ARG A 66 0.73 11.64 -2.45
N PHE A 67 -0.25 10.76 -2.69
CA PHE A 67 -0.08 9.31 -2.55
C PHE A 67 0.44 8.68 -3.84
N SER A 68 1.49 7.89 -3.76
CA SER A 68 2.04 7.18 -4.92
C SER A 68 2.51 5.78 -4.53
N GLY A 69 2.18 4.79 -5.35
CA GLY A 69 2.68 3.42 -5.20
C GLY A 69 3.75 3.12 -6.24
N SER A 70 4.72 2.29 -5.85
CA SER A 70 5.82 1.85 -6.71
C SER A 70 6.28 0.47 -6.29
N GLY A 71 7.02 -0.23 -7.15
CA GLY A 71 7.57 -1.55 -6.85
C GLY A 71 7.47 -2.53 -8.01
N ALA A 72 8.17 -3.65 -7.88
CA ALA A 72 8.13 -4.75 -8.83
C ALA A 72 8.61 -6.05 -8.16
N GLY A 73 8.24 -7.19 -8.72
CA GLY A 73 8.61 -8.50 -8.20
C GLY A 73 8.01 -8.74 -6.83
N THR A 74 8.83 -8.56 -5.79
CA THR A 74 8.47 -8.79 -4.38
C THR A 74 8.52 -7.54 -3.51
N ASP A 75 9.05 -6.43 -4.01
CA ASP A 75 9.34 -5.24 -3.21
C ASP A 75 8.52 -4.05 -3.69
N PHE A 76 7.75 -3.48 -2.78
CA PHE A 76 6.77 -2.43 -3.04
C PHE A 76 6.89 -1.32 -2.01
N ALA A 77 6.52 -0.10 -2.42
CA ALA A 77 6.54 1.07 -1.56
C ALA A 77 5.35 1.98 -1.82
N LEU A 78 4.73 2.45 -0.74
CA LEU A 78 3.80 3.58 -0.73
C LEU A 78 4.57 4.81 -0.28
N LYS A 79 4.53 5.88 -1.08
CA LYS A 79 5.09 7.18 -0.75
C LYS A 79 3.98 8.21 -0.60
N ILE A 80 4.08 9.01 0.46
CA ILE A 80 3.25 10.19 0.71
C ILE A 80 4.19 11.38 0.61
N SER A 81 4.07 12.21 -0.42
CA SER A 81 5.03 13.30 -0.66
C SER A 81 4.98 14.41 0.39
N ARG A 82 3.80 14.64 0.98
CA ARG A 82 3.56 15.61 2.04
C ARG A 82 2.48 15.07 2.97
N VAL A 83 2.85 14.63 4.17
CA VAL A 83 1.88 14.11 5.15
C VAL A 83 1.04 15.25 5.73
N GLU A 84 -0.28 15.06 5.70
CA GLU A 84 -1.26 15.96 6.32
C GLU A 84 -1.90 15.31 7.56
N ALA A 85 -2.59 16.11 8.40
CA ALA A 85 -3.19 15.60 9.63
C ALA A 85 -4.22 14.49 9.39
N GLU A 86 -4.93 14.57 8.26
CA GLU A 86 -5.88 13.54 7.81
C GLU A 86 -5.21 12.25 7.32
N ASP A 87 -3.90 12.23 7.07
CA ASP A 87 -3.18 11.04 6.59
C ASP A 87 -2.80 10.10 7.75
N VAL A 88 -3.01 10.53 9.00
CA VAL A 88 -2.76 9.70 10.18
C VAL A 88 -3.72 8.50 10.19
N GLY A 89 -3.15 7.31 10.26
CA GLY A 89 -3.88 6.05 10.28
C GLY A 89 -2.94 4.86 10.14
N VAL A 90 -3.53 3.67 10.12
CA VAL A 90 -2.79 2.44 9.83
C VAL A 90 -2.84 2.17 8.34
N TYR A 91 -1.70 1.77 7.77
CA TYR A 91 -1.56 1.49 6.36
C TYR A 91 -1.31 0.00 6.15
N TYR A 92 -1.99 -0.58 5.16
CA TYR A 92 -1.88 -1.99 4.84
C TYR A 92 -1.58 -2.18 3.37
N CYS A 93 -0.67 -3.10 3.04
CA CYS A 93 -0.57 -3.67 1.71
C CYS A 93 -1.28 -5.02 1.66
N GLY A 94 -1.97 -5.29 0.57
CA GLY A 94 -2.63 -6.57 0.32
C GLY A 94 -2.39 -7.05 -1.09
N GLN A 95 -2.29 -8.36 -1.26
CA GLN A 95 -2.19 -9.01 -2.56
C GLN A 95 -3.53 -9.63 -2.96
N GLY A 96 -3.87 -9.55 -4.25
CA GLY A 96 -5.04 -10.21 -4.83
C GLY A 96 -4.67 -11.20 -5.95
N ALA A 97 -3.38 -11.51 -6.11
CA ALA A 97 -2.88 -12.41 -7.15
C ALA A 97 -3.15 -13.88 -6.82
N HIS A 98 -3.19 -14.22 -5.53
CA HIS A 98 -3.44 -15.57 -5.03
C HIS A 98 -4.65 -15.52 -4.10
N LEU A 99 -5.80 -16.01 -4.57
CA LEU A 99 -6.92 -16.33 -3.69
C LEU A 99 -6.53 -17.58 -2.87
N PRO A 100 -6.77 -17.62 -1.54
CA PRO A 100 -6.62 -18.86 -0.81
C PRO A 100 -7.55 -19.92 -1.42
N PRO A 101 -7.13 -21.19 -1.56
CA PRO A 101 -8.03 -22.27 -1.92
C PRO A 101 -9.19 -22.29 -0.92
N THR A 102 -10.42 -22.26 -1.43
CA THR A 102 -11.64 -22.50 -0.64
C THR A 102 -11.70 -23.91 -0.13
#